data_AF-A0A0A9DNN1-F1
#
_entry.id   AF-A0A0A9DNN1-F1
#
_cell.length_a   1.000
_cell.length_b   1.000
_cell.length_c   1.000
_cell.angle_alpha   90.00
_cell.angle_beta   90.00
_cell.angle_gamma   90.00
#
_symmetry.space_group_name_H-M   'P 1'
#
loop_
_entity.id
_entity.type
_entity.pdbx_description
1 polymer ?
#
loop_
_entity_poly.entity_id
_entity_poly.type
_entity_poly.pdbx_seq_one_letter_code
_entity_poly.pdbx_strand_id
1 'polypeptide(L)'
;MNISITMKKDPEADKAFGWVLEMYAYAVASALHGVSNILRKDFMVQPPWDLEVGDAFIIHYTYGCDYDMKGKLTYGKIGEWRFDKRSYKHKSPPRNLPLPPNGVPASVVTLVKMVNEATANIPNWESYAAD
;
A
#
# COMPACT_ATOMS: atom_id res chain seq x y z
N MET A 1 1.08 29.01 -8.75
CA MET A 1 1.01 27.75 -7.97
C MET A 1 0.13 26.78 -8.75
N ASN A 2 0.73 25.93 -9.59
CA ASN A 2 0.11 24.81 -10.35
C ASN A 2 1.18 23.94 -11.02
N ILE A 3 2.38 23.86 -10.43
CA ILE A 3 3.56 23.30 -11.12
C ILE A 3 3.44 21.80 -11.30
N SER A 4 2.88 21.08 -10.32
CA SER A 4 2.54 19.65 -10.50
C SER A 4 1.56 19.45 -11.66
N ILE A 5 0.58 20.32 -11.86
CA ILE A 5 -0.34 20.24 -13.01
C ILE A 5 0.39 20.56 -14.32
N THR A 6 1.29 21.55 -14.33
CA THR A 6 2.10 21.87 -15.51
C THR A 6 3.01 20.69 -15.88
N MET A 7 3.68 20.08 -14.89
CA MET A 7 4.47 18.87 -15.09
C MET A 7 3.60 17.70 -15.59
N LYS A 8 2.34 17.59 -15.17
CA LYS A 8 1.42 16.55 -15.67
C LYS A 8 1.06 16.73 -17.13
N LYS A 9 1.04 17.97 -17.61
CA LYS A 9 0.76 18.32 -19.01
C LYS A 9 2.01 18.25 -19.88
N ASP A 10 3.19 18.20 -19.28
CA ASP A 10 4.45 18.04 -19.98
C ASP A 10 4.69 16.55 -20.32
N PRO A 11 4.87 16.18 -21.60
CA PRO A 11 4.98 14.77 -21.99
C PRO A 11 6.20 14.04 -21.41
N GLU A 12 7.33 14.74 -21.20
CA GLU A 12 8.54 14.11 -20.66
C GLU A 12 8.39 13.84 -19.17
N ALA A 13 7.88 14.83 -18.42
CA ALA A 13 7.61 14.68 -17.01
C ALA A 13 6.48 13.67 -16.74
N ASP A 14 5.40 13.66 -17.52
CA ASP A 14 4.34 12.66 -17.37
C ASP A 14 4.84 11.24 -17.65
N LYS A 15 5.68 11.07 -18.68
CA LYS A 15 6.31 9.77 -18.96
C LYS A 15 7.23 9.33 -17.82
N ALA A 16 7.96 10.24 -17.20
CA ALA A 16 8.91 9.93 -16.13
C ALA A 16 8.23 9.62 -14.78
N PHE A 17 7.20 10.39 -14.42
CA PHE A 17 6.61 10.34 -13.07
C PHE A 17 5.20 9.74 -13.04
N GLY A 18 4.51 9.70 -14.18
CA GLY A 18 3.19 9.07 -14.34
C GLY A 18 2.11 9.66 -13.45
N TRP A 19 1.22 8.78 -12.96
CA TRP A 19 0.10 9.16 -12.09
C TRP A 19 0.56 9.68 -10.72
N VAL A 20 1.76 9.32 -10.27
CA VAL A 20 2.27 9.69 -8.93
C VAL A 20 2.50 11.20 -8.81
N LEU A 21 2.67 11.88 -9.93
CA LEU A 21 2.90 13.32 -9.99
C LEU A 21 1.75 14.15 -9.36
N GLU A 22 0.52 13.63 -9.35
CA GLU A 22 -0.61 14.26 -8.66
C GLU A 22 -0.42 14.28 -7.13
N MET A 23 0.36 13.34 -6.58
CA MET A 23 0.67 13.22 -5.15
C MET A 23 1.93 13.99 -4.73
N TYR A 24 2.70 14.53 -5.69
CA TYR A 24 3.98 15.18 -5.43
C TYR A 24 3.91 16.70 -5.26
N ALA A 25 2.72 17.28 -5.11
CA ALA A 25 2.56 18.71 -4.88
C ALA A 25 3.42 19.20 -3.70
N TYR A 26 3.44 18.47 -2.58
CA TYR A 26 4.29 18.79 -1.43
C TYR A 26 5.79 18.74 -1.76
N ALA A 27 6.24 17.68 -2.44
CA ALA A 27 7.65 17.51 -2.78
C ALA A 27 8.14 18.61 -3.74
N VAL A 28 7.34 18.94 -4.75
CA VAL A 28 7.60 20.02 -5.71
C VAL A 28 7.64 21.37 -5.00
N ALA A 29 6.66 21.67 -4.15
CA ALA A 29 6.64 22.92 -3.37
C ALA A 29 7.86 23.01 -2.43
N SER A 30 8.19 21.92 -1.75
CA SER A 30 9.35 21.86 -0.85
C SER A 30 10.65 22.19 -1.59
N ALA A 31 10.85 21.60 -2.78
CA ALA A 31 12.01 21.86 -3.61
C ALA A 31 12.08 23.33 -4.06
N LEU A 32 10.95 23.91 -4.49
CA LEU A 32 10.89 25.29 -4.96
C LEU A 32 11.10 26.33 -3.85
N HIS A 33 10.73 25.99 -2.61
CA HIS A 33 10.83 26.86 -1.45
C HIS A 33 12.05 26.55 -0.56
N GLY A 34 12.95 25.66 -0.99
CA GLY A 34 14.15 25.32 -0.23
C GLY A 34 13.88 24.57 1.08
N VAL A 35 12.71 23.93 1.21
CA VAL A 35 12.38 23.10 2.38
C VAL A 35 13.11 21.76 2.25
N SER A 36 14.02 21.50 3.18
CA SER A 36 14.79 20.26 3.23
C SER A 36 14.10 19.21 4.10
N ASN A 37 14.22 17.94 3.72
CA ASN A 37 13.66 16.80 4.46
C ASN A 37 14.78 15.82 4.86
N ILE A 38 14.62 15.16 6.01
CA ILE A 38 15.51 14.06 6.41
C ILE A 38 14.89 12.76 5.93
N LEU A 39 15.62 12.01 5.11
CA LEU A 39 15.16 10.70 4.65
C LEU A 39 15.36 9.65 5.75
N ARG A 40 14.26 9.03 6.18
CA ARG A 40 14.25 7.88 7.11
C ARG A 40 13.81 6.63 6.35
N LYS A 41 14.80 5.84 5.90
CA LYS A 41 14.57 4.61 5.11
C LYS A 41 13.93 3.48 5.93
N ASP A 42 14.09 3.54 7.24
CA ASP A 42 13.53 2.65 8.24
C ASP A 42 12.12 3.07 8.71
N PHE A 43 11.54 4.11 8.13
CA PHE A 43 10.27 4.63 8.63
C PHE A 43 9.07 3.74 8.27
N MET A 44 9.06 3.22 7.04
CA MET A 44 7.95 2.40 6.54
C MET A 44 8.41 1.36 5.52
N VAL A 45 7.66 0.27 5.42
CA VAL A 45 7.74 -0.73 4.34
C VAL A 45 6.47 -0.73 3.50
N GLN A 46 6.57 -1.14 2.25
CA GLN A 46 5.49 -1.17 1.25
C GLN A 46 5.33 -2.57 0.64
N PRO A 47 4.55 -3.46 1.28
CA PRO A 47 4.19 -4.74 0.68
C PRO A 47 3.35 -4.54 -0.61
N PRO A 48 3.50 -5.42 -1.62
CA PRO A 48 4.32 -6.63 -1.63
C PRO A 48 5.78 -6.41 -2.07
N TRP A 49 6.23 -5.17 -2.28
CA TRP A 49 7.55 -4.87 -2.87
C TRP A 49 8.69 -4.99 -1.87
N ASP A 50 8.50 -4.44 -0.67
CA ASP A 50 9.43 -4.66 0.44
C ASP A 50 9.14 -6.01 1.05
N LEU A 51 10.11 -6.94 1.04
CA LEU A 51 9.87 -8.34 1.38
C LEU A 51 9.88 -8.60 2.89
N GLU A 52 10.72 -7.85 3.61
CA GLU A 52 10.92 -7.97 5.06
C GLU A 52 10.21 -6.82 5.79
N VAL A 53 9.88 -7.04 7.07
CA VAL A 53 9.39 -5.96 7.95
C VAL A 53 10.56 -5.19 8.54
N GLY A 54 11.60 -5.90 8.99
CA GLY A 54 12.75 -5.30 9.66
C GLY A 54 12.35 -4.46 10.89
N ASP A 55 13.05 -3.34 11.08
CA ASP A 55 12.80 -2.37 12.15
C ASP A 55 11.80 -1.26 11.75
N ALA A 56 11.01 -1.50 10.70
CA ALA A 56 10.10 -0.48 10.20
C ALA A 56 8.95 -0.18 11.17
N PHE A 57 8.64 1.11 11.32
CA PHE A 57 7.56 1.55 12.22
C PHE A 57 6.17 1.42 11.61
N ILE A 58 6.06 1.48 10.28
CA ILE A 58 4.78 1.54 9.56
C ILE A 58 4.78 0.55 8.39
N ILE A 59 3.66 -0.15 8.19
CA ILE A 59 3.37 -0.86 6.95
C ILE A 59 2.45 0.02 6.10
N HIS A 60 2.98 0.60 5.03
CA HIS A 60 2.21 1.41 4.08
C HIS A 60 1.70 0.56 2.92
N TYR A 61 0.42 0.21 2.98
CA TYR A 61 -0.22 -0.69 2.03
C TYR A 61 -0.92 0.02 0.85
N THR A 62 -0.36 -0.16 -0.35
CA THR A 62 -0.83 0.51 -1.58
C THR A 62 -1.42 -0.46 -2.62
N TYR A 63 -0.74 -1.59 -2.85
CA TYR A 63 -1.03 -2.51 -3.95
C TYR A 63 -1.76 -3.77 -3.47
N GLY A 64 -2.63 -4.33 -4.31
CA GLY A 64 -3.19 -5.66 -4.06
C GLY A 64 -2.06 -6.70 -3.91
N CYS A 65 -2.22 -7.60 -2.94
CA CYS A 65 -1.30 -8.72 -2.71
C CYS A 65 -1.92 -9.97 -3.33
N ASP A 66 -1.54 -10.28 -4.56
CA ASP A 66 -2.04 -11.43 -5.32
C ASP A 66 -0.94 -12.47 -5.50
N TYR A 67 -1.18 -13.69 -5.03
CA TYR A 67 -0.19 -14.76 -5.03
C TYR A 67 -0.80 -16.09 -5.51
N ASP A 68 0.01 -16.91 -6.17
CA ASP A 68 -0.32 -18.32 -6.34
C ASP A 68 -0.10 -19.10 -5.03
N MET A 69 -0.58 -20.35 -4.97
CA MET A 69 -0.42 -21.19 -3.77
C MET A 69 1.02 -21.64 -3.51
N LYS A 70 1.97 -21.30 -4.40
CA LYS A 70 3.41 -21.53 -4.23
C LYS A 70 4.14 -20.29 -3.71
N GLY A 71 3.40 -19.21 -3.40
CA GLY A 71 3.94 -17.97 -2.86
C GLY A 71 4.53 -17.03 -3.91
N LYS A 72 4.22 -17.22 -5.20
CA LYS A 72 4.69 -16.33 -6.28
C LYS A 72 3.69 -15.22 -6.54
N LEU A 73 4.17 -13.98 -6.56
CA LEU A 73 3.36 -12.79 -6.87
C LEU A 73 2.80 -12.87 -8.30
N THR A 74 1.49 -12.68 -8.46
CA THR A 74 0.79 -12.67 -9.75
C THR A 74 0.43 -11.25 -10.16
N TYR A 75 1.44 -10.44 -10.53
CA TYR A 75 1.22 -9.04 -10.89
C TYR A 75 0.21 -8.86 -12.04
N GLY A 76 -0.76 -7.97 -11.85
CA GLY A 76 -1.78 -7.65 -12.86
C GLY A 76 -2.87 -8.72 -13.04
N LYS A 77 -2.90 -9.77 -12.20
CA LYS A 77 -3.92 -10.83 -12.21
C LYS A 77 -4.39 -11.13 -10.79
N ILE A 78 -5.65 -11.52 -10.66
CA ILE A 78 -6.17 -12.02 -9.38
C ILE A 78 -5.46 -13.35 -9.06
N GLY A 79 -4.79 -13.39 -7.92
CA GLY A 79 -4.09 -14.58 -7.43
C GLY A 79 -5.05 -15.62 -6.85
N GLU A 80 -4.55 -16.83 -6.65
CA GLU A 80 -5.28 -17.89 -5.93
C GLU A 80 -5.48 -17.50 -4.46
N TRP A 81 -4.46 -16.90 -3.85
CA TRP A 81 -4.59 -16.15 -2.60
C TRP A 81 -4.52 -14.66 -2.90
N ARG A 82 -5.39 -13.88 -2.25
CA ARG A 82 -5.47 -12.43 -2.46
C ARG A 82 -5.80 -11.68 -1.17
N PHE A 83 -5.09 -10.59 -0.97
CA PHE A 83 -5.51 -9.50 -0.08
C PHE A 83 -5.51 -8.17 -0.85
N ASP A 84 -6.70 -7.64 -1.17
CA ASP A 84 -6.87 -6.31 -1.76
C ASP A 84 -7.96 -5.51 -1.04
N LYS A 85 -7.62 -4.35 -0.48
CA LYS A 85 -8.62 -3.45 0.15
C LYS A 85 -9.77 -3.07 -0.80
N ARG A 86 -9.52 -3.07 -2.11
CA ARG A 86 -10.53 -2.79 -3.14
C ARG A 86 -11.64 -3.85 -3.19
N SER A 87 -11.41 -5.05 -2.65
CA SER A 87 -12.43 -6.08 -2.49
C SER A 87 -13.41 -5.77 -1.35
N TYR A 88 -13.12 -4.77 -0.52
CA TYR A 88 -13.85 -4.39 0.69
C TYR A 88 -14.33 -2.93 0.62
N LYS A 89 -14.61 -2.40 -0.59
CA LYS A 89 -15.04 -1.00 -0.77
C LYS A 89 -16.33 -0.63 -0.03
N HIS A 90 -17.26 -1.59 0.07
CA HIS A 90 -18.62 -1.35 0.58
C HIS A 90 -18.91 -2.13 1.87
N LYS A 91 -17.91 -2.82 2.42
CA LYS A 91 -18.05 -3.63 3.63
C LYS A 91 -16.70 -3.79 4.30
N SER A 92 -16.68 -3.91 5.61
CA SER A 92 -15.44 -4.20 6.33
C SER A 92 -14.86 -5.56 5.89
N PRO A 93 -13.53 -5.70 5.83
CA PRO A 93 -12.89 -7.02 5.71
C PRO A 93 -13.43 -8.00 6.77
N PRO A 94 -13.70 -9.27 6.46
CA PRO A 94 -14.13 -10.22 7.49
C PRO A 94 -13.02 -10.45 8.52
N ARG A 95 -13.41 -10.85 9.74
CA ARG A 95 -12.47 -11.34 10.75
C ARG A 95 -11.83 -12.65 10.27
N ASN A 96 -10.64 -12.95 10.78
CA ASN A 96 -9.92 -14.20 10.53
C ASN A 96 -9.65 -14.46 9.03
N LEU A 97 -9.13 -13.44 8.33
CA LEU A 97 -8.64 -13.59 6.96
C LEU A 97 -7.62 -14.73 6.87
N PRO A 98 -7.65 -15.53 5.79
CA PRO A 98 -6.68 -16.60 5.59
C PRO A 98 -5.29 -16.00 5.44
N LEU A 99 -4.32 -16.54 6.18
CA LEU A 99 -2.92 -16.19 5.99
C LEU A 99 -2.45 -16.59 4.58
N PRO A 100 -1.49 -15.84 4.01
CA PRO A 100 -0.94 -16.18 2.70
C PRO A 100 -0.21 -17.53 2.72
N PRO A 101 -0.06 -18.18 1.56
CA PRO A 101 0.66 -19.45 1.43
C PRO A 101 2.15 -19.31 1.79
N ASN A 102 2.80 -20.45 2.03
CA ASN A 102 4.25 -20.50 2.22
C ASN A 102 4.99 -19.90 1.03
N GLY A 103 6.06 -19.16 1.29
CA GLY A 103 6.86 -18.47 0.27
C GLY A 103 6.44 -17.02 0.01
N VAL A 104 5.29 -16.58 0.54
CA VAL A 104 4.90 -15.17 0.51
C VAL A 104 5.77 -14.35 1.48
N PRO A 105 6.19 -13.12 1.11
CA PRO A 105 7.10 -12.32 1.93
C PRO A 105 6.56 -12.01 3.34
N ALA A 106 7.47 -11.90 4.30
CA ALA A 106 7.15 -11.66 5.71
C ALA A 106 6.37 -10.36 5.92
N SER A 107 6.61 -9.34 5.10
CA SER A 107 5.89 -8.07 5.15
C SER A 107 4.39 -8.22 4.84
N VAL A 108 4.03 -9.06 3.86
CA VAL A 108 2.63 -9.35 3.48
C VAL A 108 1.97 -10.23 4.55
N VAL A 109 2.69 -11.24 5.05
CA VAL A 109 2.21 -12.09 6.16
C VAL A 109 1.88 -11.23 7.38
N THR A 110 2.78 -10.30 7.73
CA THR A 110 2.63 -9.42 8.89
C THR A 110 1.47 -8.45 8.71
N LEU A 111 1.31 -7.86 7.51
CA LEU A 111 0.17 -7.03 7.18
C LEU A 111 -1.16 -7.75 7.48
N VAL A 112 -1.33 -8.98 6.99
CA VAL A 112 -2.58 -9.74 7.18
C VAL A 112 -2.79 -10.11 8.65
N LYS A 113 -1.73 -10.45 9.38
CA LYS A 113 -1.80 -10.70 10.83
C LYS A 113 -2.26 -9.47 11.60
N MET A 114 -1.71 -8.30 11.30
CA MET A 114 -2.11 -7.04 11.94
C MET A 114 -3.56 -6.66 11.61
N VAL A 115 -4.02 -6.91 10.38
CA VAL A 115 -5.44 -6.73 10.03
C VAL A 115 -6.30 -7.70 10.87
N ASN A 116 -5.94 -8.98 10.96
CA ASN A 116 -6.67 -9.94 11.77
C ASN A 116 -6.71 -9.56 13.26
N GLU A 117 -5.58 -9.13 13.81
CA GLU A 117 -5.49 -8.63 15.18
C GLU A 117 -6.42 -7.43 15.39
N ALA A 118 -6.36 -6.43 14.52
CA ALA A 118 -7.21 -5.25 14.62
C ALA A 118 -8.70 -5.61 14.52
N THR A 119 -9.09 -6.38 13.50
CA THR A 119 -10.50 -6.76 13.30
C THR A 119 -11.05 -7.62 14.45
N ALA A 120 -10.21 -8.42 15.12
CA ALA A 120 -10.61 -9.19 16.29
C ALA A 120 -10.87 -8.31 17.53
N ASN A 121 -10.15 -7.20 17.67
CA ASN A 121 -10.19 -6.36 18.86
C ASN A 121 -11.07 -5.10 18.73
N ILE A 122 -11.42 -4.68 17.51
CA ILE A 122 -12.33 -3.55 17.29
C ILE A 122 -13.78 -3.99 17.55
N PRO A 123 -14.50 -3.38 18.52
CA PRO A 123 -15.91 -3.67 18.77
C PRO A 123 -16.78 -3.33 17.56
N ASN A 124 -17.86 -4.09 17.36
CA ASN A 124 -18.81 -3.88 16.26
C ASN A 124 -18.16 -3.81 14.87
N TRP A 125 -17.05 -4.53 14.67
CA TRP A 125 -16.30 -4.48 13.42
C TRP A 125 -17.17 -4.71 12.18
N GLU A 126 -18.13 -5.62 12.25
CA GLU A 126 -19.03 -5.95 11.15
C GLU A 126 -20.07 -4.87 10.83
N SER A 127 -20.32 -3.92 11.74
CA SER A 127 -21.29 -2.84 11.50
C SER A 127 -20.70 -1.66 10.74
N TYR A 128 -19.38 -1.60 10.54
CA TYR A 128 -18.72 -0.56 9.77
C TYR A 128 -18.82 -0.84 8.25
N ALA A 129 -20.04 -0.97 7.73
CA ALA A 129 -20.27 -0.88 6.29
C ALA A 129 -20.21 0.60 5.86
N ALA A 130 -19.61 0.87 4.71
CA ALA A 130 -19.66 2.20 4.11
C ALA A 130 -21.04 2.38 3.46
N ASP A 131 -21.76 3.43 3.87
CA ASP A 131 -22.94 3.93 3.17
C ASP A 131 -22.64 4.26 1.68
#